data_AF-A0A251XCM0-F1
#
_entry.id   AF-A0A251XCM0-F1
#
_cell.length_a   1.000
_cell.length_b   1.000
_cell.length_c   1.000
_cell.angle_alpha   90.00
_cell.angle_beta   90.00
_cell.angle_gamma   90.00
#
_symmetry.space_group_name_H-M   'P 1'
#
loop_
_entity.id
_entity.type
_entity.pdbx_description
1 polymer ?
#
loop_
_entity_poly.entity_id
_entity_poly.type
_entity_poly.pdbx_seq_one_letter_code
_entity_poly.pdbx_strand_id
1 'polypeptide(L)'
;MSTGEAREVKRAMAVRMSLLGFVRAEAALACCVSVQFVDKWKAIYLASGVEGLKLAYKGSPGYLKPREREDVINWIQEKKTITIEELKRYLKEEYDVFYSSNFLY
;
A
#
# COMPACT_ATOMS: atom_id res chain seq x y z
N MET A 1 -7.41 -4.76 10.06
CA MET A 1 -6.84 -5.29 8.80
C MET A 1 -6.62 -4.11 7.86
N SER A 2 -5.39 -3.90 7.40
CA SER A 2 -5.08 -2.85 6.42
C SER A 2 -5.70 -3.17 5.06
N THR A 3 -5.88 -2.16 4.21
CA THR A 3 -6.37 -2.35 2.83
C THR A 3 -5.43 -3.23 1.99
N GLY A 4 -4.14 -3.28 2.37
CA GLY A 4 -3.14 -4.15 1.78
C GLY A 4 -3.40 -5.62 2.10
N GLU A 5 -3.45 -5.94 3.39
CA GLU A 5 -3.70 -7.30 3.91
C GLU A 5 -5.03 -7.88 3.37
N ALA A 6 -6.07 -7.04 3.27
CA ALA A 6 -7.36 -7.46 2.71
C ALA A 6 -7.25 -8.02 1.30
N ARG A 7 -6.37 -7.45 0.46
CA ARG A 7 -6.15 -7.89 -0.91
C ARG A 7 -5.33 -9.18 -0.98
N GLU A 8 -4.30 -9.29 -0.16
CA GLU A 8 -3.45 -10.49 -0.10
C GLU A 8 -4.26 -11.71 0.39
N VAL A 9 -5.07 -11.55 1.43
CA VAL A 9 -5.98 -12.58 1.94
C VAL A 9 -6.96 -13.03 0.87
N LYS A 10 -7.56 -12.09 0.12
CA LYS A 10 -8.50 -12.42 -0.95
C LYS A 10 -7.85 -13.24 -2.08
N ARG A 11 -6.61 -12.91 -2.45
CA ARG A 11 -5.83 -13.69 -3.43
C ARG A 11 -5.56 -15.10 -2.91
N ALA A 12 -5.08 -15.21 -1.67
CA ALA A 12 -4.78 -16.49 -1.05
C ALA A 12 -6.01 -17.40 -0.93
N MET A 13 -7.16 -16.84 -0.57
CA MET A 13 -8.42 -17.58 -0.46
C MET A 13 -8.86 -18.14 -1.82
N ALA A 14 -8.84 -17.30 -2.87
CA ALA A 14 -9.19 -17.72 -4.23
C ALA A 14 -8.28 -18.86 -4.73
N VAL A 15 -6.98 -18.76 -4.50
CA VAL A 15 -6.00 -19.80 -4.85
C VAL A 15 -6.25 -21.08 -4.07
N ARG A 16 -6.43 -20.98 -2.75
CA ARG A 16 -6.68 -22.14 -1.88
C ARG A 16 -7.92 -22.91 -2.33
N MET A 17 -9.02 -22.22 -2.63
CA MET A 17 -10.23 -22.88 -3.13
C MET A 17 -9.96 -23.61 -4.45
N SER A 18 -9.23 -22.98 -5.39
CA SER A 18 -8.90 -23.67 -6.64
C SER A 18 -7.99 -24.89 -6.46
N LEU A 19 -7.06 -24.86 -5.50
CA LEU A 19 -6.18 -25.99 -5.19
C LEU A 19 -6.91 -27.13 -4.46
N LEU A 20 -7.94 -26.81 -3.69
CA LEU A 20 -8.83 -27.78 -3.05
C LEU A 20 -9.82 -28.43 -4.04
N GLY A 21 -9.75 -28.09 -5.33
CA GLY A 21 -10.55 -28.71 -6.38
C GLY A 21 -11.95 -28.12 -6.59
N PHE A 22 -12.27 -26.98 -5.94
CA PHE A 22 -13.53 -26.29 -6.19
C PHE A 22 -13.64 -25.85 -7.65
N VAL A 23 -14.86 -25.89 -8.19
CA VAL A 23 -15.12 -25.42 -9.55
C VAL A 23 -14.80 -23.92 -9.61
N ARG A 24 -14.23 -23.46 -10.72
CA ARG A 24 -13.79 -22.06 -10.89
C ARG A 24 -14.89 -21.04 -10.58
N ALA A 25 -16.13 -21.33 -10.97
CA ALA A 25 -17.28 -20.48 -10.68
C ALA A 25 -17.63 -20.42 -9.18
N GLU A 26 -17.53 -21.55 -8.47
CA GLU A 26 -17.81 -21.64 -7.03
C GLU A 26 -16.77 -20.90 -6.21
N ALA A 27 -15.48 -21.07 -6.55
CA ALA A 27 -14.39 -20.34 -5.91
C ALA A 27 -14.52 -18.83 -6.10
N ALA A 28 -14.91 -18.40 -7.30
CA ALA A 28 -15.14 -16.99 -7.62
C ALA A 28 -16.31 -16.42 -6.81
N LEU A 29 -17.43 -17.15 -6.75
CA LEU A 29 -18.62 -16.76 -5.98
C LEU A 29 -18.30 -16.63 -4.48
N ALA A 30 -17.67 -17.65 -3.88
CA ALA A 30 -17.33 -17.65 -2.47
C ALA A 30 -16.34 -16.54 -2.06
N CYS A 31 -15.46 -16.14 -2.98
CA CYS A 31 -14.50 -15.06 -2.75
C CYS A 31 -15.02 -13.67 -3.16
N CYS A 32 -16.23 -13.57 -3.71
CA CYS A 32 -16.79 -12.35 -4.31
C CYS A 32 -15.83 -11.70 -5.31
N VAL A 33 -15.31 -12.49 -6.25
CA VAL A 33 -14.39 -12.05 -7.33
C VAL A 33 -14.82 -12.63 -8.68
N SER A 34 -14.17 -12.21 -9.75
CA SER A 34 -14.38 -12.81 -11.07
C SER A 34 -13.64 -14.15 -11.22
N VAL A 35 -14.08 -14.99 -12.16
CA VAL A 35 -13.38 -16.24 -12.50
C VAL A 35 -11.96 -15.98 -13.01
N GLN A 36 -11.76 -14.89 -13.77
CA GLN A 36 -10.44 -14.48 -14.25
C GLN A 36 -9.50 -14.06 -13.11
N PHE A 37 -10.05 -13.53 -12.00
CA PHE A 37 -9.25 -13.25 -10.81
C PHE A 37 -8.67 -14.54 -10.23
N VAL A 38 -9.49 -15.59 -10.10
CA VAL A 38 -9.06 -16.91 -9.61
C VAL A 38 -7.97 -17.48 -10.52
N ASP A 39 -8.20 -17.48 -11.83
CA ASP A 39 -7.25 -18.02 -12.82
C ASP A 39 -5.91 -17.28 -12.80
N LYS A 40 -5.95 -15.95 -12.75
CA LYS A 40 -4.75 -15.11 -12.67
C LYS A 40 -3.91 -15.43 -11.44
N TRP A 41 -4.52 -15.43 -10.25
CA TRP A 41 -3.76 -15.61 -9.01
C TRP A 41 -3.33 -17.06 -8.81
N LYS A 42 -4.07 -18.03 -9.34
CA LYS A 42 -3.62 -19.42 -9.43
C LYS A 42 -2.36 -19.53 -10.28
N ALA A 43 -2.37 -18.94 -11.48
CA ALA A 43 -1.20 -18.97 -12.36
C ALA A 43 0.03 -18.31 -11.70
N ILE A 44 -0.17 -17.15 -11.05
CA ILE A 44 0.90 -16.45 -10.32
C ILE A 44 1.42 -17.30 -9.14
N TYR A 45 0.54 -17.95 -8.38
CA TYR A 45 0.95 -18.84 -7.29
C TYR A 45 1.74 -20.04 -7.79
N LEU A 46 1.32 -20.67 -8.89
CA LEU A 46 2.05 -21.79 -9.47
C LEU A 46 3.45 -21.39 -9.96
N ALA A 47 3.62 -20.14 -10.42
CA ALA A 47 4.89 -19.63 -10.89
C ALA A 47 5.82 -19.12 -9.77
N SER A 48 5.27 -18.55 -8.69
CA SER A 48 6.06 -17.78 -7.70
C SER A 48 5.73 -18.10 -6.24
N GLY A 49 4.91 -19.12 -6.00
CA GLY A 49 4.47 -19.50 -4.66
C GLY A 49 3.71 -18.39 -3.92
N VAL A 50 3.83 -18.40 -2.60
CA VAL A 50 3.16 -17.44 -1.71
C VAL A 50 3.63 -16.00 -1.95
N GLU A 51 4.91 -15.80 -2.33
CA GLU A 51 5.45 -14.47 -2.61
C GLU A 51 4.71 -13.78 -3.76
N GLY A 52 4.26 -14.55 -4.76
CA GLY A 52 3.46 -14.03 -5.86
C GLY A 52 2.11 -13.45 -5.41
N LEU A 53 1.59 -13.81 -4.23
CA LEU A 53 0.30 -13.34 -3.73
C LEU A 53 0.40 -12.01 -2.98
N LYS A 54 1.61 -11.67 -2.51
CA LYS A 54 1.85 -10.42 -1.78
C LYS A 54 1.69 -9.20 -2.69
N LEU A 55 1.48 -8.04 -2.09
CA LEU A 55 1.48 -6.78 -2.79
C LEU A 55 2.91 -6.43 -3.22
N ALA A 56 3.15 -6.41 -4.52
CA ALA A 56 4.40 -5.93 -5.09
C ALA A 56 4.57 -4.41 -4.97
N TYR A 57 3.46 -3.67 -4.80
CA TYR A 57 3.49 -2.22 -4.67
C TYR A 57 3.96 -1.81 -3.26
N LYS A 58 5.19 -1.31 -3.16
CA LYS A 58 5.82 -0.89 -1.90
C LYS A 58 5.56 0.59 -1.55
N GLY A 59 4.64 1.26 -2.24
CA GLY A 59 4.51 2.71 -2.20
C GLY A 59 5.56 3.40 -3.08
N SER A 60 5.41 4.71 -3.26
CA SER A 60 6.51 5.54 -3.75
C SER A 60 7.54 5.73 -2.64
N PRO A 61 8.84 5.89 -2.97
CA PRO A 61 9.80 6.39 -2.00
C PRO A 61 9.28 7.73 -1.45
N GLY A 62 9.35 7.90 -0.13
CA GLY A 62 9.09 9.19 0.50
C GLY A 62 10.17 10.20 0.11
N TYR A 63 9.82 11.49 0.11
CA TYR A 63 10.78 12.56 -0.16
C TYR A 63 11.77 12.82 1.00
N LEU A 64 11.46 12.29 2.20
CA LEU A 64 12.32 12.36 3.38
C LEU A 64 12.89 10.97 3.71
N LYS A 65 14.16 10.94 4.11
CA LYS A 65 14.76 9.75 4.73
C LYS A 65 14.11 9.47 6.09
N PRO A 66 14.21 8.24 6.62
CA PRO A 66 13.59 7.89 7.90
C PRO A 66 13.98 8.82 9.06
N ARG A 67 15.26 9.21 9.16
CA ARG A 67 15.75 10.15 10.18
C ARG A 67 15.19 11.57 9.98
N GLU A 68 15.25 12.08 8.76
CA GLU A 68 14.70 13.40 8.40
C GLU A 68 13.19 13.47 8.72
N ARG A 69 12.46 12.36 8.52
CA ARG A 69 11.04 12.27 8.92
C ARG A 69 10.86 12.36 10.43
N GLU A 70 11.69 11.69 11.22
CA GLU A 70 11.66 11.77 12.68
C GLU A 70 11.99 13.17 13.17
N ASP A 71 13.01 13.81 12.59
CA ASP A 71 13.42 15.18 12.90
C ASP A 71 12.27 16.18 12.62
N VAL A 72 11.59 16.04 11.48
CA VAL A 72 10.40 16.85 11.15
C VAL A 72 9.27 16.62 12.16
N ILE A 73 9.00 15.37 12.56
CA ILE A 73 7.95 15.06 13.54
C ILE A 73 8.27 15.70 14.89
N ASN A 74 9.52 15.59 15.36
CA ASN A 74 9.94 16.20 16.62
C ASN A 74 9.81 17.73 16.56
N TRP A 75 10.26 18.34 15.47
CA TRP A 75 10.13 19.79 15.25
C TRP A 75 8.68 20.27 15.23
N ILE A 76 7.74 19.49 14.66
CA ILE A 76 6.30 19.78 14.72
C ILE A 76 5.80 19.67 16.17
N GLN A 77 6.21 18.64 16.91
CA GLN A 77 5.75 18.39 18.29
C GLN A 77 6.24 19.44 19.30
N GLU A 78 7.41 20.03 19.07
CA GLU A 78 7.96 21.12 19.90
C GLU A 78 7.16 22.43 19.76
N LYS A 79 6.41 22.59 18.67
CA LYS A 79 5.64 23.81 18.40
C LYS A 79 4.23 23.71 18.98
N LYS A 80 3.84 24.73 19.75
CA LYS A 80 2.49 24.87 20.31
C LYS A 80 1.41 25.03 19.24
N THR A 81 1.74 25.72 18.16
CA THR A 81 0.91 25.92 16.96
C THR A 81 1.81 26.03 15.75
N ILE A 82 1.40 25.47 14.62
CA ILE A 82 2.13 25.55 13.35
C ILE A 82 1.15 25.73 12.20
N THR A 83 1.51 26.58 11.22
CA THR A 83 0.76 26.67 9.96
C THR A 83 1.33 25.73 8.90
N ILE A 84 0.53 25.46 7.87
CA ILE A 84 0.97 24.64 6.73
C ILE A 84 2.11 25.32 5.98
N GLU A 85 2.08 26.65 5.86
CA GLU A 85 3.13 27.44 5.19
C GLU A 85 4.46 27.37 5.94
N GLU A 86 4.42 27.37 7.27
CA GLU A 86 5.62 27.21 8.11
C GLU A 86 6.24 25.83 7.90
N LEU A 87 5.43 24.78 7.89
CA LEU A 87 5.91 23.42 7.61
C LEU A 87 6.47 23.31 6.18
N LYS A 88 5.77 23.83 5.17
CA LYS A 88 6.24 23.83 3.77
C LYS A 88 7.58 24.54 3.62
N ARG A 89 7.75 25.68 4.30
CA ARG A 89 9.00 26.45 4.28
C ARG A 89 10.13 25.68 4.96
N TYR A 90 9.89 25.12 6.14
CA TYR A 90 10.88 24.29 6.84
C TYR A 90 11.34 23.09 5.99
N LEU A 91 10.39 22.37 5.37
CA LEU A 91 10.70 21.24 4.49
C LEU A 91 11.54 21.65 3.27
N LYS A 92 11.27 22.83 2.71
CA LYS A 92 12.02 23.38 1.59
C LYS A 92 13.44 23.82 2.00
N GLU A 93 13.55 24.53 3.12
CA GLU A 93 14.83 25.10 3.58
C GLU A 93 15.80 24.01 4.06
N GLU A 94 15.32 23.03 4.81
CA GLU A 94 16.17 22.00 5.43
C GLU A 94 16.38 20.76 4.56
N TYR A 95 15.41 20.40 3.72
CA TYR A 95 15.42 19.12 2.99
C TYR A 95 15.23 19.25 1.47
N ASP A 96 15.11 20.48 0.94
CA ASP A 96 14.79 20.76 -0.47
C ASP A 96 13.50 20.07 -0.96
N VAL A 97 12.55 19.83 -0.04
CA VAL A 97 11.27 19.20 -0.34
C VAL A 97 10.20 20.26 -0.54
N PHE A 98 9.59 20.29 -1.73
CA PHE A 98 8.48 21.17 -2.06
C PHE A 98 7.25 20.39 -2.52
N TYR A 99 6.07 20.93 -2.20
CA TYR A 99 4.81 20.38 -2.66
C TYR A 99 4.58 20.79 -4.12
N SER A 100 4.15 19.84 -4.96
CA SER A 100 3.83 20.13 -6.38
C SER A 100 2.62 21.03 -6.56
N SER A 101 1.78 21.18 -5.53
CA SER A 101 0.58 22.01 -5.58
C SER A 101 0.59 23.10 -4.49
N ASN A 102 0.22 24.31 -4.90
CA ASN A 102 0.12 25.49 -4.04
C ASN A 102 -1.29 25.66 -3.44
N PHE A 103 -2.05 24.58 -3.24
CA PHE A 103 -3.35 24.73 -2.59
C PHE A 103 -3.14 25.13 -1.12
N LEU A 104 -3.59 26.35 -0.80
CA LEU A 104 -3.95 26.76 0.56
C LEU A 104 -5.29 26.07 0.87
N TYR A 105 -5.33 25.30 1.95
CA TYR A 105 -6.56 24.79 2.54
C TYR A 105 -7.14 25.81 3.51
#